data_AF-A0A7C3NBJ4-F1
#
_entry.id   AF-A0A7C3NBJ4-F1
#
_cell.length_a   1.000
_cell.length_b   1.000
_cell.length_c   1.000
_cell.angle_alpha   90.00
_cell.angle_beta   90.00
_cell.angle_gamma   90.00
#
_symmetry.space_group_name_H-M   'P 1'
#
loop_
_entity.id
_entity.type
_entity.pdbx_description
1 polymer ?
#
loop_
_entity_poly.entity_id
_entity_poly.type
_entity_poly.pdbx_seq_one_letter_code
_entity_poly.pdbx_strand_id
1 'polypeptide(L)' 'KRHSRYGKVIRFHNKYKAHDEQNSAKMGDLVKIIESKPISKEKRWALVEILSSEEQPVA' A
#
# COMPACT_ATOMS: atom_id res chain seq x y z
N LYS A 1 16.12 5.14 6.46
CA LYS A 1 16.92 6.12 7.24
C LYS A 1 17.62 5.37 8.37
N ARG A 2 18.89 5.68 8.68
CA ARG A 2 19.56 5.06 9.83
C ARG A 2 19.20 5.83 11.10
N HIS A 3 19.15 5.15 12.24
CA HIS A 3 18.94 5.83 13.52
C HIS A 3 20.10 6.80 13.76
N SER A 4 19.83 8.08 13.98
CA SER A 4 20.87 9.13 14.09
C SER A 4 21.89 8.83 15.19
N ARG A 5 21.42 8.37 16.36
CA ARG A 5 22.30 8.09 17.52
C ARG A 5 22.95 6.71 17.52
N TYR A 6 22.38 5.72 16.84
CA TYR A 6 22.76 4.31 17.01
C TYR A 6 23.24 3.64 15.72
N GLY A 7 23.16 4.32 14.57
CA GLY A 7 23.56 3.77 13.27
C GLY A 7 22.71 2.61 12.74
N LYS A 8 21.76 2.09 13.53
CA LYS A 8 20.90 0.94 13.18
C LYS A 8 20.08 1.24 11.91
N VAL A 9 20.04 0.27 10.99
CA VAL A 9 19.17 0.33 9.80
C VAL A 9 17.74 0.07 10.23
N ILE A 10 16.87 1.06 10.03
CA ILE A 10 15.45 0.97 10.36
C ILE A 10 14.65 0.87 9.06
N ARG A 11 13.70 -0.07 9.02
CA ARG A 11 12.66 -0.15 7.98
C ARG A 11 11.54 0.80 8.36
N PHE A 12 11.18 1.70 7.45
CA PHE A 12 10.06 2.62 7.62
C PHE A 12 8.88 2.10 6.79
N HIS A 13 7.69 2.23 7.35
CA HIS A 13 6.44 1.93 6.66
C HIS A 13 5.61 3.22 6.65
N ASN A 14 5.03 3.55 5.50
CA ASN A 14 4.11 4.65 5.36
C ASN A 14 2.76 4.08 4.93
N LYS A 15 1.67 4.61 5.49
CA LYS A 15 0.32 4.23 5.10
C LYS A 15 -0.18 5.20 4.03
N TYR A 16 -0.54 4.68 2.87
CA TYR A 16 -1.06 5.47 1.76
C TYR A 16 -2.53 5.13 1.50
N LYS A 17 -3.33 6.13 1.12
CA LYS A 17 -4.72 5.95 0.72
C LYS A 17 -4.77 5.78 -0.79
N ALA A 18 -4.87 4.54 -1.23
CA ALA A 18 -5.04 4.20 -2.64
C ALA A 18 -6.51 4.29 -3.05
N HIS A 19 -6.74 4.64 -4.31
CA HIS A 19 -8.03 4.56 -4.96
C HIS A 19 -8.12 3.26 -5.75
N ASP A 20 -9.24 2.58 -5.58
CA ASP A 20 -9.66 1.39 -6.31
C ASP A 20 -11.13 1.64 -6.65
N GLU A 21 -11.50 1.64 -7.94
CA GLU A 21 -12.87 1.89 -8.39
C GLU A 21 -13.74 0.64 -8.26
N GLN A 22 -13.16 -0.55 -8.46
CA GLN A 22 -13.88 -1.82 -8.48
C GLN A 22 -13.81 -2.57 -7.14
N ASN A 23 -13.10 -2.03 -6.13
CA ASN A 23 -12.85 -2.67 -4.84
C ASN A 23 -12.35 -4.12 -4.99
N SER A 24 -11.41 -4.32 -5.92
CA SER A 24 -10.89 -5.64 -6.26
C SER A 24 -9.85 -6.13 -5.26
N ALA A 25 -9.13 -5.22 -4.59
CA ALA A 25 -8.12 -5.58 -3.58
C ALA A 25 -8.76 -5.96 -2.23
N LYS A 26 -8.32 -7.09 -1.66
CA LYS A 26 -8.75 -7.56 -0.33
C LYS A 26 -7.67 -7.30 0.72
N MET A 27 -8.06 -7.42 1.99
CA MET A 27 -7.12 -7.37 3.09
C MET A 27 -6.18 -8.57 3.05
N GLY A 28 -4.87 -8.34 3.05
CA GLY A 28 -3.85 -9.40 2.95
C GLY A 28 -3.15 -9.43 1.60
N ASP A 29 -3.71 -8.79 0.58
CA ASP A 29 -3.12 -8.80 -0.76
C ASP A 29 -1.87 -7.92 -0.87
N LEU A 30 -0.88 -8.40 -1.62
CA LEU A 30 0.26 -7.58 -2.04
C LEU A 30 -0.12 -6.83 -3.31
N VAL A 31 -0.18 -5.50 -3.21
CA VAL A 31 -0.63 -4.64 -4.31
C VAL A 31 0.45 -3.67 -4.76
N LYS A 32 0.46 -3.36 -6.06
CA LYS A 32 1.27 -2.31 -6.68
C LYS A 32 0.41 -1.07 -6.89
N ILE A 33 0.86 0.06 -6.35
CA ILE A 33 0.21 1.36 -6.46
C ILE A 33 1.09 2.34 -7.23
N ILE A 34 0.46 3.24 -7.99
CA ILE A 34 1.14 4.35 -8.68
C ILE A 34 0.60 5.69 -8.20
N GLU A 35 1.39 6.74 -8.42
CA GLU A 35 0.92 8.11 -8.23
C GLU A 35 -0.16 8.46 -9.26
N SER A 36 -1.21 9.14 -8.81
CA SER A 36 -2.32 9.58 -9.64
C SER A 36 -2.63 11.06 -9.39
N LYS A 37 -3.48 11.64 -10.25
CA LYS A 37 -4.08 12.94 -9.96
C LYS A 37 -4.75 12.90 -8.58
N PRO A 38 -4.80 14.01 -7.82
CA PRO A 38 -5.50 14.02 -6.54
C PRO A 38 -6.98 13.66 -6.75
N ILE A 39 -7.39 12.49 -6.26
CA ILE A 39 -8.78 12.01 -6.33
C ILE A 39 -9.57 12.55 -5.14
N SER A 40 -8.88 12.79 -4.03
CA SER A 40 -9.42 13.43 -2.84
C SER A 40 -8.32 14.23 -2.13
N LYS A 41 -8.63 14.83 -0.98
CA LYS A 41 -7.67 15.58 -0.16
C LYS A 41 -6.39 14.80 0.14
N GLU A 42 -6.52 13.48 0.36
CA GLU A 42 -5.43 12.59 0.76
C GLU A 42 -5.20 11.41 -0.20
N LYS A 43 -6.14 11.13 -1.11
CA LYS A 43 -6.04 10.03 -2.08
C LYS A 43 -5.29 10.50 -3.34
N ARG A 44 -4.01 10.12 -3.43
CA ARG A 44 -3.09 10.45 -4.54
C ARG A 44 -2.42 9.22 -5.15
N TRP A 45 -2.90 8.04 -4.77
CA TRP A 45 -2.37 6.76 -5.19
C TRP A 45 -3.50 5.98 -5.85
N ALA A 46 -3.24 5.28 -6.94
CA ALA A 46 -4.18 4.40 -7.62
C ALA A 46 -3.67 2.96 -7.62
N LEU A 47 -4.58 2.00 -7.46
CA LEU A 47 -4.29 0.57 -7.60
C LEU A 47 -3.99 0.25 -9.07
N VAL A 48 -2.89 -0.45 -9.33
CA VAL A 48 -2.53 -0.90 -10.70
C VAL A 48 -2.67 -2.41 -10.83
N GLU A 49 -2.10 -3.15 -9.88
CA GLU A 49 -1.96 -4.59 -10.00
C GLU A 49 -1.98 -5.25 -8.63
N ILE A 50 -2.63 -6.41 -8.55
CA ILE A 50 -2.60 -7.29 -7.38
C ILE A 50 -1.58 -8.38 -7.70
N LEU A 51 -0.45 -8.37 -6.98
CA LEU A 51 0.69 -9.25 -7.23
C LEU A 51 0.53 -10.61 -6.56
N SER A 52 -0.11 -10.66 -5.40
CA SER A 52 -0.38 -11.90 -4.67
C SER A 52 -1.69 -11.74 -3.93
N SER A 53 -2.64 -12.61 -4.26
CA SER A 53 -3.88 -12.77 -3.50
C SER A 53 -3.63 -13.84 -2.44
N GLU A 54 -3.51 -13.44 -1.19
CA GLU A 54 -3.55 -14.41 -0.09
C GLU A 54 -5.03 -14.73 0.17
N GLU A 55 -5.55 -15.71 -0.56
CA GLU A 55 -6.88 -16.26 -0.30
C GLU A 55 -6.92 -16.75 1.15
N GLN A 56 -7.65 -16.02 1.98
CA GLN A 56 -7.97 -16.45 3.34
C GLN A 56 -8.69 -17.81 3.26
N PRO A 57 -8.19 -18.88 3.94
CA PRO A 57 -9.02 -20.04 4.20
C PRO A 57 -10.16 -19.58 5.14
N VAL A 58 -11.36 -19.45 4.59
CA VAL A 58 -12.59 -19.22 5.36
C VAL A 58 -12.80 -20.41 6.29
N ALA A 59 -12.90 -20.14 7.59
CA ALA A 59 -13.40 -21.07 8.61
C ALA A 59 -14.94 -21.02 8.66
#